data_AF-A0A7M7KQI8-F1
#
_entry.id   AF-A0A7M7KQI8-F1
#
_cell.length_a   1.000
_cell.length_b   1.000
_cell.length_c   1.000
_cell.angle_alpha   90.00
_cell.angle_beta   90.00
_cell.angle_gamma   90.00
#
_symmetry.space_group_name_H-M   'P 1'
#
loop_
_entity.id
_entity.type
_entity.pdbx_description
1 polymer ?
#
loop_
_entity_poly.entity_id
_entity_poly.type
_entity_poly.pdbx_seq_one_letter_code
_entity_poly.pdbx_strand_id
1 'polypeptide(L)'
;MKLVPVLFFSLLTIAAVRDVWAAHGNYRLVSLLKLSVWTHGSYCFTRKCEPAGYNHSHKPWTIFGLIPLQPDGKRIPTNCSDVKLNFTTLKPILPELIATWPSFTSEKPEHVWERRFKHFGQCAISHDETAMVSAYDYFKTAILLYDGLKIDENFKLGGISQNNITPVSLSRINWLFNGQNKAIEFYCEGNRSGYDVLQRMKFCYHPRSLRAISCPKIANERPTCKTKQVWYLTNPAGDQSKASDAIRTVNTTCELVMIAVLFYTLLTLKDMSIN
;
A
#
# COMPACT_ATOMS: atom_id res chain seq x y z
N MET A 1 75.96 10.42 -41.75
CA MET A 1 74.91 9.46 -42.14
C MET A 1 73.83 9.52 -41.07
N LYS A 2 72.61 9.90 -41.46
CA LYS A 2 71.46 10.16 -40.58
C LYS A 2 70.82 8.84 -40.16
N LEU A 3 70.43 8.69 -38.90
CA LEU A 3 69.44 7.70 -38.47
C LEU A 3 68.51 8.32 -37.43
N VAL A 4 67.24 8.08 -37.67
CA VAL A 4 66.02 8.78 -37.22
C VAL A 4 65.44 8.07 -35.99
N PRO A 5 64.75 8.78 -35.08
CA PRO A 5 64.05 8.17 -33.95
C PRO A 5 62.70 7.60 -34.38
N VAL A 6 62.41 6.33 -34.05
CA VAL A 6 61.08 5.74 -34.17
C VAL A 6 60.68 5.21 -32.79
N LEU A 7 59.97 6.02 -32.02
CA LEU A 7 59.33 5.59 -30.77
C LEU A 7 58.18 6.56 -30.46
N PHE A 8 57.10 6.51 -31.24
CA PHE A 8 55.88 7.28 -30.98
C PHE A 8 54.64 6.66 -31.63
N PHE A 9 54.35 5.38 -31.38
CA PHE A 9 53.06 4.79 -31.80
C PHE A 9 52.61 3.66 -30.86
N SER A 10 52.27 3.96 -29.60
CA SER A 10 51.61 2.98 -28.71
C SER A 10 50.81 3.62 -27.56
N LEU A 11 50.08 4.72 -27.78
CA LEU A 11 49.23 5.33 -26.73
C LEU A 11 47.82 5.76 -27.22
N LEU A 12 47.29 5.12 -28.26
CA LEU A 12 45.99 5.50 -28.85
C LEU A 12 44.97 4.36 -29.01
N THR A 13 45.10 3.27 -28.24
CA THR A 13 44.15 2.13 -28.31
C THR A 13 43.60 1.67 -26.95
N ILE A 14 43.58 2.52 -25.91
CA ILE A 14 42.91 2.18 -24.63
C ILE A 14 41.70 3.09 -24.33
N ALA A 15 41.53 4.21 -25.03
CA ALA A 15 40.38 5.09 -24.79
C ALA A 15 39.05 4.56 -25.38
N ALA A 16 39.09 3.76 -26.46
CA ALA A 16 37.87 3.35 -27.17
C ALA A 16 37.13 2.15 -26.56
N VAL A 17 37.66 1.47 -25.55
CA VAL A 17 36.98 0.31 -24.92
C VAL A 17 36.16 0.73 -23.68
N ARG A 18 36.37 1.93 -23.14
CA ARG A 18 35.59 2.43 -22.00
C ARG A 18 34.20 2.98 -22.39
N ASP A 19 34.03 3.44 -23.62
CA ASP A 19 32.78 4.10 -24.03
C ASP A 19 31.73 3.16 -24.64
N VAL A 20 32.09 1.91 -24.96
CA VAL A 20 31.13 0.92 -25.48
C VAL A 20 30.19 0.38 -24.39
N TRP A 21 30.58 0.45 -23.11
CA TRP A 21 29.72 0.05 -21.98
C TRP A 21 28.70 1.13 -21.57
N ALA A 22 28.89 2.38 -21.97
CA ALA A 22 27.99 3.47 -21.62
C ALA A 22 26.75 3.57 -22.55
N ALA A 23 26.79 2.92 -23.73
CA ALA A 23 25.77 3.08 -24.77
C ALA A 23 24.78 1.91 -24.89
N HIS A 24 24.99 0.79 -24.19
CA HIS A 24 23.96 -0.23 -24.00
C HIS A 24 23.26 0.02 -22.67
N GLY A 25 22.32 0.96 -22.68
CA GLY A 25 21.52 1.36 -21.53
C GLY A 25 20.94 0.14 -20.81
N ASN A 26 21.51 -0.18 -19.65
CA ASN A 26 21.13 -1.29 -18.80
C ASN A 26 19.84 -0.93 -18.04
N TYR A 27 18.74 -0.71 -18.77
CA TYR A 27 17.41 -0.37 -18.27
C TYR A 27 16.70 -1.52 -17.55
N ARG A 28 17.43 -2.56 -17.14
CA ARG A 28 16.88 -3.77 -16.53
C ARG A 28 17.35 -4.02 -15.11
N LEU A 29 18.27 -3.23 -14.56
CA LEU A 29 18.75 -3.45 -13.19
C LEU A 29 17.68 -3.14 -12.15
N VAL A 30 17.36 -4.14 -11.31
CA VAL A 30 16.57 -3.96 -10.09
C VAL A 30 17.48 -3.36 -9.03
N SER A 31 17.26 -2.10 -8.67
CA SER A 31 18.05 -1.42 -7.62
C SER A 31 17.29 -1.27 -6.30
N LEU A 32 15.97 -1.47 -6.34
CA LEU A 32 15.09 -1.23 -5.21
C LEU A 32 13.83 -2.09 -5.29
N LEU A 33 13.37 -2.56 -4.13
CA LEU A 33 12.08 -3.21 -3.98
C LEU A 33 11.14 -2.28 -3.21
N LYS A 34 9.94 -2.06 -3.75
CA LYS A 34 8.89 -1.27 -3.12
C LYS A 34 7.76 -2.20 -2.68
N LEU A 35 7.66 -2.48 -1.39
CA LEU A 35 6.53 -3.17 -0.79
C LEU A 35 5.38 -2.17 -0.62
N SER A 36 4.25 -2.45 -1.26
CA SER A 36 3.03 -1.68 -1.09
C SER A 36 2.01 -2.50 -0.30
N VAL A 37 1.32 -1.86 0.64
CA VAL A 37 0.27 -2.46 1.46
C VAL A 37 -1.01 -1.64 1.36
N TRP A 38 -2.17 -2.30 1.40
CA TRP A 38 -3.50 -1.72 1.31
C TRP A 38 -4.25 -1.83 2.61
N THR A 39 -5.13 -0.88 2.88
CA THR A 39 -6.15 -1.00 3.93
C THR A 39 -7.47 -1.42 3.33
N HIS A 40 -8.08 -2.48 3.87
CA HIS A 40 -9.33 -3.03 3.36
C HIS A 40 -10.48 -2.02 3.36
N GLY A 41 -10.69 -1.32 4.49
CA GLY A 41 -11.81 -0.38 4.64
C GLY A 41 -11.77 0.77 3.65
N SER A 42 -10.58 1.35 3.45
CA SER A 42 -10.42 2.40 2.45
C SER A 42 -10.53 1.87 1.02
N TYR A 43 -9.99 0.69 0.73
CA TYR A 43 -10.11 0.07 -0.60
C TYR A 43 -11.58 -0.06 -1.00
N CYS A 44 -12.38 -0.64 -0.10
CA CYS A 44 -13.82 -0.86 -0.29
C CYS A 44 -14.66 0.43 -0.24
N PHE A 45 -14.12 1.53 0.28
CA PHE A 45 -14.78 2.82 0.17
C PHE A 45 -14.78 3.35 -1.27
N THR A 46 -13.71 3.10 -2.04
CA THR A 46 -13.59 3.61 -3.42
C THR A 46 -13.95 2.60 -4.50
N ARG A 47 -14.07 1.32 -4.14
CA ARG A 47 -14.21 0.21 -5.09
C ARG A 47 -15.24 -0.77 -4.57
N LYS A 48 -15.89 -1.48 -5.50
CA LYS A 48 -16.78 -2.58 -5.16
C LYS A 48 -15.95 -3.71 -4.52
N CYS A 49 -16.26 -4.01 -3.27
CA CYS A 49 -15.81 -5.21 -2.59
C CYS A 49 -16.95 -6.20 -2.51
N GLU A 50 -16.62 -7.48 -2.48
CA GLU A 50 -17.59 -8.49 -2.04
C GLU A 50 -17.72 -8.40 -0.52
N PRO A 51 -18.93 -8.51 0.05
CA PRO A 51 -19.09 -8.83 1.46
C PRO A 51 -18.22 -10.05 1.74
N ALA A 52 -17.49 -10.06 2.86
CA ALA A 52 -16.58 -11.15 3.20
C ALA A 52 -17.35 -12.48 3.36
N GLY A 53 -17.65 -13.15 2.23
CA GLY A 53 -18.17 -14.51 2.18
C GLY A 53 -17.09 -15.53 2.53
N TYR A 54 -15.84 -15.08 2.58
CA TYR A 54 -14.74 -15.77 3.21
C TYR A 54 -14.62 -15.31 4.66
N ASN A 55 -14.85 -16.25 5.57
CA ASN A 55 -14.78 -16.12 7.02
C ASN A 55 -13.31 -15.93 7.49
N HIS A 56 -12.63 -14.91 6.98
CA HIS A 56 -11.23 -14.66 7.24
C HIS A 56 -11.08 -13.34 7.96
N SER A 57 -10.60 -13.45 9.21
CA SER A 57 -10.05 -12.38 10.02
C SER A 57 -8.76 -11.85 9.35
N HIS A 58 -8.89 -11.20 8.20
CA HIS A 58 -7.76 -10.55 7.55
C HIS A 58 -7.30 -9.37 8.40
N LYS A 59 -5.99 -9.14 8.40
CA LYS A 59 -5.40 -7.97 9.04
C LYS A 59 -5.95 -6.69 8.37
N PRO A 60 -6.10 -5.57 9.11
CA PRO A 60 -6.57 -4.31 8.54
C PRO A 60 -5.74 -3.84 7.34
N TRP A 61 -4.44 -4.13 7.39
CA TRP A 61 -3.49 -3.90 6.30
C TRP A 61 -3.10 -5.22 5.64
N THR A 62 -3.03 -5.25 4.32
CA THR A 62 -2.62 -6.43 3.54
C THR A 62 -1.65 -6.05 2.44
N ILE A 63 -0.89 -7.01 1.93
CA ILE A 63 0.06 -6.82 0.84
C ILE A 63 -0.73 -6.52 -0.44
N PHE A 64 -0.32 -5.46 -1.13
CA PHE A 64 -0.71 -5.23 -2.52
C PHE A 64 0.26 -5.90 -3.48
N GLY A 65 1.55 -5.72 -3.23
CA GLY A 65 2.62 -6.25 -4.07
C GLY A 65 4.01 -5.77 -3.66
N LEU A 66 5.00 -6.55 -4.05
CA LEU A 66 6.42 -6.21 -3.99
C LEU A 66 6.89 -5.85 -5.40
N ILE A 67 7.27 -4.59 -5.59
CA ILE A 67 7.45 -3.98 -6.91
C ILE A 67 8.94 -3.70 -7.12
N PRO A 68 9.61 -4.32 -8.10
CA PRO A 68 10.99 -3.98 -8.43
C PRO A 68 11.04 -2.66 -9.22
N LEU A 69 11.99 -1.80 -8.86
CA LEU A 69 12.18 -0.46 -9.44
C LEU A 69 13.61 -0.26 -9.93
N GLN A 70 13.74 0.64 -10.91
CA GLN A 70 15.01 1.14 -11.44
C GLN A 70 15.66 2.15 -10.47
N PRO A 71 16.96 2.47 -10.63
CA PRO A 71 17.67 3.45 -9.78
C PRO A 71 17.01 4.83 -9.68
N ASP A 72 16.35 5.28 -10.76
CA ASP A 72 15.61 6.55 -10.79
C ASP A 72 14.20 6.45 -10.17
N GLY A 73 13.86 5.30 -9.58
CA GLY A 73 12.57 5.01 -8.97
C GLY A 73 11.49 4.59 -9.96
N LYS A 74 11.75 4.60 -11.28
CA LYS A 74 10.76 4.18 -12.26
C LYS A 74 10.48 2.69 -12.18
N ARG A 75 9.27 2.31 -12.59
CA ARG A 75 8.88 0.91 -12.69
C ARG A 75 9.62 0.24 -13.83
N ILE A 76 10.11 -0.96 -13.56
CA ILE A 76 10.62 -1.86 -14.58
C ILE A 76 9.43 -2.32 -15.45
N PRO A 77 9.64 -2.60 -16.75
CA PRO A 77 8.62 -3.22 -17.59
C PRO A 77 8.03 -4.49 -16.95
N THR A 78 6.82 -4.85 -17.35
CA THR A 78 6.13 -6.04 -16.84
C THR A 78 6.44 -7.23 -17.73
N ASN A 79 6.22 -8.46 -17.24
CA ASN A 79 6.50 -9.69 -18.00
C ASN A 79 8.00 -9.88 -18.35
N CYS A 80 8.89 -9.75 -17.35
CA CYS A 80 10.35 -9.83 -17.60
C CYS A 80 10.88 -11.23 -17.90
N SER A 81 10.06 -12.28 -17.75
CA SER A 81 10.45 -13.68 -17.91
C SER A 81 9.24 -14.55 -18.24
N ASP A 82 9.49 -15.72 -18.83
CA ASP A 82 8.47 -16.73 -19.13
C ASP A 82 8.16 -17.66 -17.95
N VAL A 83 8.80 -17.46 -16.79
CA VAL A 83 8.54 -18.25 -15.58
C VAL A 83 7.08 -18.10 -15.15
N LYS A 84 6.36 -19.22 -15.15
CA LYS A 84 4.97 -19.30 -14.70
C LYS A 84 4.88 -19.58 -13.21
N LEU A 85 3.83 -19.09 -12.57
CA LEU A 85 3.56 -19.38 -11.17
C LEU A 85 3.10 -20.83 -11.00
N ASN A 86 3.85 -21.64 -10.27
CA ASN A 86 3.43 -22.97 -9.86
C ASN A 86 2.88 -22.92 -8.43
N PHE A 87 1.56 -22.96 -8.28
CA PHE A 87 0.90 -22.92 -6.96
C PHE A 87 1.31 -24.05 -6.02
N THR A 88 1.77 -25.20 -6.53
CA THR A 88 2.27 -26.29 -5.68
C THR A 88 3.47 -25.85 -4.84
N THR A 89 4.30 -24.95 -5.37
CA THR A 89 5.45 -24.40 -4.65
C THR A 89 5.05 -23.45 -3.53
N LEU A 90 3.84 -22.87 -3.59
CA LEU A 90 3.34 -21.96 -2.57
C LEU A 90 2.65 -22.68 -1.41
N LYS A 91 2.36 -23.99 -1.53
CA LYS A 91 1.67 -24.77 -0.49
C LYS A 91 2.20 -24.52 0.94
N PRO A 92 3.52 -24.45 1.19
CA PRO A 92 4.05 -24.22 2.54
C PRO A 92 3.73 -22.85 3.14
N ILE A 93 3.32 -21.86 2.32
CA ILE A 93 3.06 -20.47 2.73
C ILE A 93 1.64 -19.99 2.38
N LEU A 94 0.76 -20.91 1.95
CA LEU A 94 -0.63 -20.58 1.62
C LEU A 94 -1.38 -19.95 2.81
N PRO A 95 -1.27 -20.45 4.06
CA PRO A 95 -1.95 -19.83 5.19
C PRO A 95 -1.56 -18.37 5.38
N GLU A 96 -0.26 -18.05 5.30
CA GLU A 96 0.24 -16.68 5.41
C GLU A 96 -0.18 -15.82 4.22
N LEU A 97 -0.17 -16.35 3.00
CA LEU A 97 -0.65 -15.64 1.80
C LEU A 97 -2.14 -15.29 1.90
N ILE A 98 -2.97 -16.22 2.37
CA ILE A 98 -4.41 -15.96 2.56
C ILE A 98 -4.61 -14.87 3.62
N ALA A 99 -3.86 -14.92 4.72
CA ALA A 99 -3.99 -13.94 5.80
C ALA A 99 -3.50 -12.54 5.41
N THR A 100 -2.38 -12.45 4.69
CA THR A 100 -1.65 -11.19 4.45
C THR A 100 -1.82 -10.64 3.05
N TRP A 101 -2.22 -11.43 2.05
CA TRP A 101 -2.37 -11.01 0.66
C TRP A 101 -3.68 -11.52 0.04
N PRO A 102 -4.84 -11.24 0.64
CA PRO A 102 -6.12 -11.74 0.16
C PRO A 102 -6.59 -11.03 -1.10
N SER A 103 -7.67 -11.56 -1.67
CA SER A 103 -8.52 -10.83 -2.61
C SER A 103 -9.60 -10.06 -1.84
N PHE A 104 -9.89 -8.83 -2.29
CA PHE A 104 -10.99 -8.01 -1.77
C PHE A 104 -12.21 -7.98 -2.71
N THR A 105 -12.16 -8.74 -3.79
CA THR A 105 -13.21 -8.82 -4.81
C THR A 105 -13.68 -10.27 -4.95
N SER A 106 -14.59 -10.53 -5.89
CA SER A 106 -15.04 -11.89 -6.23
C SER A 106 -13.96 -12.76 -6.89
N GLU A 107 -12.79 -12.18 -7.17
CA GLU A 107 -11.65 -12.89 -7.71
C GLU A 107 -11.05 -13.83 -6.65
N LYS A 108 -10.70 -15.06 -7.05
CA LYS A 108 -9.97 -16.00 -6.20
C LYS A 108 -8.57 -15.44 -5.87
N PRO A 109 -8.08 -15.58 -4.62
CA PRO A 109 -6.74 -15.10 -4.23
C PRO A 109 -5.62 -15.56 -5.17
N GLU A 110 -5.72 -16.79 -5.68
CA GLU A 110 -4.76 -17.38 -6.63
C GLU A 110 -4.59 -16.53 -7.90
N HIS A 111 -5.69 -16.04 -8.47
CA HIS A 111 -5.64 -15.20 -9.67
C HIS A 111 -5.01 -13.83 -9.36
N VAL A 112 -5.24 -13.30 -8.15
CA VAL A 112 -4.58 -12.08 -7.69
C VAL A 112 -3.06 -12.32 -7.61
N TRP A 113 -2.63 -13.40 -6.97
CA TRP A 113 -1.22 -13.74 -6.83
C TRP A 113 -0.55 -13.98 -8.18
N GLU A 114 -1.19 -14.73 -9.10
CA GLU A 114 -0.67 -14.96 -10.44
C GLU A 114 -0.46 -13.65 -11.19
N ARG A 115 -1.45 -12.75 -11.17
CA ARG A 115 -1.35 -11.45 -11.83
C ARG A 115 -0.24 -10.59 -11.23
N ARG A 116 -0.09 -10.59 -9.90
CA ARG A 116 0.98 -9.85 -9.20
C ARG A 116 2.35 -10.43 -9.53
N PHE A 117 2.47 -11.74 -9.57
CA PHE A 117 3.71 -12.41 -9.94
C PHE A 117 4.08 -12.13 -11.41
N LYS A 118 3.14 -12.26 -12.33
CA LYS A 118 3.36 -11.92 -13.75
C LYS A 118 3.78 -10.46 -13.95
N HIS A 119 3.12 -9.54 -13.24
CA HIS A 119 3.35 -8.11 -13.43
C HIS A 119 4.59 -7.58 -12.69
N PHE A 120 4.95 -8.16 -11.54
CA PHE A 120 6.07 -7.70 -10.71
C PHE A 120 7.06 -8.80 -10.37
N GLY A 121 6.58 -9.97 -9.95
CA GLY A 121 7.40 -11.06 -9.44
C GLY A 121 8.40 -11.63 -10.44
N GLN A 122 8.01 -11.81 -11.70
CA GLN A 122 8.93 -12.24 -12.77
C GLN A 122 10.15 -11.30 -12.86
N CYS A 123 9.92 -9.99 -12.81
CA CYS A 123 10.98 -8.98 -12.81
C CYS A 123 11.76 -8.93 -11.51
N ALA A 124 11.20 -9.38 -10.39
CA ALA A 124 11.91 -9.45 -9.13
C ALA A 124 12.88 -10.64 -9.07
N ILE A 125 12.65 -11.71 -9.85
CA ILE A 125 13.47 -12.94 -9.83
C ILE A 125 14.41 -13.10 -11.02
N SER A 126 14.29 -12.26 -12.05
CA SER A 126 15.07 -12.37 -13.30
C SER A 126 16.43 -11.70 -13.24
N HIS A 127 16.87 -11.27 -12.05
CA HIS A 127 17.99 -10.36 -11.85
C HIS A 127 18.86 -10.82 -10.69
N ASP A 128 20.16 -10.98 -10.95
CA ASP A 128 21.16 -11.42 -9.96
C ASP A 128 21.34 -10.41 -8.80
N GLU A 129 20.84 -9.19 -8.97
CA GLU A 129 20.87 -8.13 -7.96
C GLU A 129 19.84 -8.33 -6.84
N THR A 130 18.88 -9.25 -7.00
CA THR A 130 17.87 -9.54 -5.98
C THR A 130 18.22 -10.79 -5.18
N ALA A 131 17.69 -10.88 -3.95
CA ALA A 131 17.83 -12.09 -3.13
C ALA A 131 16.86 -13.22 -3.54
N MET A 132 16.04 -13.02 -4.58
CA MET A 132 14.92 -13.91 -4.92
C MET A 132 15.21 -14.60 -6.24
N VAL A 133 15.25 -15.94 -6.24
CA VAL A 133 15.54 -16.74 -7.44
C VAL A 133 14.35 -17.55 -7.92
N SER A 134 13.25 -17.55 -7.16
CA SER A 134 12.04 -18.30 -7.46
C SER A 134 10.76 -17.57 -7.11
N ALA A 135 9.63 -18.04 -7.63
CA ALA A 135 8.31 -17.54 -7.25
C ALA A 135 8.04 -17.69 -5.74
N TYR A 136 8.48 -18.80 -5.14
CA TYR A 136 8.39 -19.01 -3.70
C TYR A 136 9.14 -17.92 -2.93
N ASP A 137 10.37 -17.60 -3.33
CA ASP A 137 11.18 -16.55 -2.67
C ASP A 137 10.52 -15.19 -2.79
N TYR A 138 9.91 -14.87 -3.94
CA TYR A 138 9.18 -13.61 -4.13
C TYR A 138 8.05 -13.44 -3.11
N PHE A 139 7.19 -14.45 -2.99
CA PHE A 139 6.06 -14.39 -2.05
C PHE A 139 6.53 -14.45 -0.60
N LYS A 140 7.47 -15.35 -0.26
CA LYS A 140 8.01 -15.43 1.11
C LYS A 140 8.70 -14.13 1.53
N THR A 141 9.46 -13.50 0.62
CA THR A 141 10.11 -12.22 0.88
C THR A 141 9.10 -11.12 1.12
N ALA A 142 8.04 -11.03 0.31
CA ALA A 142 6.98 -10.04 0.52
C ALA A 142 6.30 -10.19 1.89
N ILE A 143 6.02 -11.43 2.31
CA ILE A 143 5.46 -11.74 3.64
C ILE A 143 6.44 -11.35 4.75
N LEU A 144 7.72 -11.75 4.64
CA LEU A 144 8.75 -11.42 5.63
C LEU A 144 8.89 -9.90 5.83
N LEU A 145 8.94 -9.16 4.72
CA LEU A 145 9.01 -7.70 4.76
C LEU A 145 7.74 -7.08 5.37
N TYR A 146 6.56 -7.63 5.05
CA TYR A 146 5.29 -7.18 5.60
C TYR A 146 5.20 -7.41 7.11
N ASP A 147 5.52 -8.61 7.59
CA ASP A 147 5.46 -8.92 9.02
C ASP A 147 6.51 -8.10 9.82
N GLY A 148 7.68 -7.85 9.23
CA GLY A 148 8.72 -7.01 9.81
C GLY A 148 8.30 -5.54 10.03
N LEU A 149 7.29 -5.05 9.30
CA LEU A 149 6.75 -3.70 9.50
C LEU A 149 5.93 -3.55 10.77
N LYS A 150 5.41 -4.65 11.35
CA LYS A 150 4.60 -4.65 12.57
C LYS A 150 3.50 -3.57 12.55
N ILE A 151 2.82 -3.41 11.40
CA ILE A 151 1.90 -2.28 11.15
C ILE A 151 0.83 -2.18 12.24
N ASP A 152 0.18 -3.29 12.57
CA ASP A 152 -0.90 -3.31 13.57
C ASP A 152 -0.41 -2.95 14.97
N GLU A 153 0.79 -3.42 15.36
CA GLU A 153 1.42 -3.07 16.63
C GLU A 153 1.76 -1.58 16.68
N ASN A 154 2.38 -1.05 15.63
CA ASN A 154 2.76 0.35 15.53
C ASN A 154 1.53 1.28 15.56
N PHE A 155 0.46 0.93 14.85
CA PHE A 155 -0.80 1.68 14.86
C PHE A 155 -1.48 1.63 16.24
N LYS A 156 -1.50 0.46 16.88
CA LYS A 156 -2.04 0.29 18.25
C LYS A 156 -1.26 1.12 19.27
N LEU A 157 0.07 1.04 19.27
CA LEU A 157 0.95 1.85 20.12
C LEU A 157 0.75 3.36 19.88
N GLY A 158 0.55 3.72 18.62
CA GLY A 158 0.26 5.08 18.20
C GLY A 158 -1.13 5.59 18.57
N GLY A 159 -2.02 4.74 19.11
CA GLY A 159 -3.42 5.08 19.35
C GLY A 159 -4.17 5.47 18.06
N ILE A 160 -3.83 4.83 16.94
CA ILE A 160 -4.48 5.02 15.63
C ILE A 160 -5.23 3.74 15.29
N SER A 161 -6.54 3.83 15.20
CA SER A 161 -7.40 2.75 14.72
C SER A 161 -8.17 3.19 13.49
N GLN A 162 -8.64 2.21 12.71
CA GLN A 162 -9.65 2.48 11.68
C GLN A 162 -10.86 3.13 12.35
N ASN A 163 -11.41 4.18 11.74
CA ASN A 163 -12.59 4.86 12.25
C ASN A 163 -13.33 5.63 11.13
N ASN A 164 -14.60 5.95 11.40
CA ASN A 164 -15.48 6.71 10.51
C ASN A 164 -15.81 8.11 11.05
N ILE A 165 -15.10 8.56 12.08
CA ILE A 165 -15.45 9.75 12.88
C ILE A 165 -14.47 10.91 12.61
N THR A 166 -13.16 10.65 12.67
CA THR A 166 -12.12 11.68 12.56
C THR A 166 -10.97 11.28 11.63
N PRO A 167 -10.51 12.21 10.75
CA PRO A 167 -9.28 12.04 9.98
C PRO A 167 -8.05 11.93 10.87
N VAL A 168 -7.00 11.27 10.36
CA VAL A 168 -5.72 11.05 11.03
C VAL A 168 -4.62 11.82 10.31
N SER A 169 -3.72 12.47 11.05
CA SER A 169 -2.58 13.16 10.45
C SER A 169 -1.58 12.19 9.81
N LEU A 170 -1.18 12.46 8.56
CA LEU A 170 -0.12 11.71 7.88
C LEU A 170 1.22 11.78 8.62
N SER A 171 1.51 12.93 9.25
CA SER A 171 2.74 13.09 10.05
C SER A 171 2.76 12.16 11.26
N ARG A 172 1.60 11.95 11.89
CA ARG A 172 1.43 11.02 13.01
C ARG A 172 1.62 9.57 12.55
N ILE A 173 1.03 9.19 11.40
CA ILE A 173 1.23 7.85 10.82
C ILE A 173 2.71 7.63 10.46
N ASN A 174 3.37 8.61 9.84
CA ASN A 174 4.78 8.50 9.47
C ASN A 174 5.68 8.32 10.70
N TRP A 175 5.39 9.03 11.79
CA TRP A 175 6.15 8.92 13.03
C TRP A 175 6.13 7.51 13.64
N LEU A 176 5.07 6.73 13.42
CA LEU A 176 4.97 5.34 13.93
C LEU A 176 6.05 4.39 13.40
N PHE A 177 6.67 4.73 12.28
CA PHE A 177 7.70 3.90 11.63
C PHE A 177 9.08 4.56 11.64
N ASN A 178 9.24 5.67 12.38
CA ASN A 178 10.54 6.31 12.56
C ASN A 178 11.51 5.30 13.20
N GLY A 179 12.67 5.10 12.58
CA GLY A 179 13.69 4.14 13.03
C GLY A 179 13.61 2.75 12.38
N GLN A 180 12.44 2.36 11.84
CA GLN A 180 12.29 1.12 11.07
C GLN A 180 12.38 1.37 9.56
N ASN A 181 11.85 2.50 9.09
CA ASN A 181 11.88 2.90 7.69
C ASN A 181 12.21 4.39 7.54
N LYS A 182 13.02 4.71 6.52
CA LYS A 182 13.56 6.08 6.36
C LYS A 182 12.60 7.06 5.68
N ALA A 183 11.55 6.57 4.98
CA ALA A 183 10.44 7.38 4.49
C ALA A 183 9.29 6.49 3.97
N ILE A 184 8.06 6.71 4.46
CA ILE A 184 6.87 6.06 3.93
C ILE A 184 6.31 6.91 2.78
N GLU A 185 5.97 6.26 1.67
CA GLU A 185 5.19 6.91 0.62
C GLU A 185 3.71 6.56 0.78
N PHE A 186 2.87 7.56 1.00
CA PHE A 186 1.43 7.41 1.12
C PHE A 186 0.76 7.49 -0.25
N TYR A 187 -0.26 6.65 -0.46
CA TYR A 187 -1.15 6.77 -1.60
C TYR A 187 -2.59 6.90 -1.13
N CYS A 188 -3.24 7.98 -1.55
CA CYS A 188 -4.65 8.25 -1.33
C CYS A 188 -5.45 8.15 -2.64
N GLU A 189 -6.73 7.80 -2.53
CA GLU A 189 -7.71 7.74 -3.61
C GLU A 189 -9.08 7.99 -3.00
N GLY A 190 -9.89 8.84 -3.64
CA GLY A 190 -11.19 9.26 -3.11
C GLY A 190 -11.09 10.37 -2.07
N ASN A 191 -12.25 10.94 -1.73
CA ASN A 191 -12.41 12.03 -0.79
C ASN A 191 -13.66 11.78 0.07
N ARG A 192 -13.58 12.13 1.36
CA ARG A 192 -14.72 12.15 2.26
C ARG A 192 -14.66 13.41 3.10
N SER A 193 -15.70 14.22 3.05
CA SER A 193 -15.82 15.46 3.83
C SER A 193 -14.61 16.40 3.72
N GLY A 194 -14.03 16.52 2.52
CA GLY A 194 -12.90 17.42 2.26
C GLY A 194 -11.51 16.83 2.54
N TYR A 195 -11.42 15.61 3.08
CA TYR A 195 -10.15 14.91 3.34
C TYR A 195 -9.95 13.73 2.40
N ASP A 196 -8.70 13.48 2.02
CA ASP A 196 -8.37 12.32 1.19
C ASP A 196 -8.51 11.01 1.97
N VAL A 197 -8.76 9.91 1.27
CA VAL A 197 -8.85 8.58 1.88
C VAL A 197 -7.55 7.82 1.66
N LEU A 198 -6.90 7.41 2.76
CA LEU A 198 -5.64 6.68 2.73
C LEU A 198 -5.87 5.25 2.25
N GLN A 199 -5.32 4.90 1.09
CA GLN A 199 -5.48 3.57 0.49
C GLN A 199 -4.26 2.68 0.71
N ARG A 200 -3.06 3.25 0.60
CA ARG A 200 -1.81 2.50 0.69
C ARG A 200 -0.73 3.21 1.47
N MET A 201 0.14 2.38 2.03
CA MET A 201 1.49 2.77 2.42
C MET A 201 2.50 1.97 1.58
N LYS A 202 3.61 2.60 1.24
CA LYS A 202 4.69 1.96 0.48
C LYS A 202 6.01 2.14 1.22
N PHE A 203 6.78 1.06 1.26
CA PHE A 203 8.05 0.94 1.96
C PHE A 203 9.11 0.43 0.97
N CYS A 204 10.34 0.92 1.10
CA CYS A 204 11.40 0.62 0.16
C CYS A 204 12.53 -0.18 0.81
N TYR A 205 13.05 -1.16 0.07
CA TYR A 205 14.05 -2.11 0.54
C TYR A 205 15.14 -2.29 -0.51
N HIS A 206 16.35 -2.52 -0.03
CA HIS A 206 17.45 -2.92 -0.89
C HIS A 206 17.21 -4.36 -1.42
N PRO A 207 17.35 -4.62 -2.73
CA PRO A 207 16.89 -5.87 -3.36
C PRO A 207 17.63 -7.12 -2.86
N ARG A 208 18.92 -6.99 -2.52
CA ARG A 208 19.73 -8.09 -1.98
C ARG A 208 19.73 -8.20 -0.45
N SER A 209 20.04 -7.12 0.26
CA SER A 209 20.13 -7.17 1.74
C SER A 209 18.79 -7.11 2.44
N LEU A 210 17.71 -6.78 1.72
CA LEU A 210 16.35 -6.59 2.23
C LEU A 210 16.25 -5.56 3.36
N ARG A 211 17.28 -4.72 3.53
CA ARG A 211 17.27 -3.64 4.52
C ARG A 211 16.40 -2.49 4.05
N ALA A 212 15.67 -1.89 4.98
CA ALA A 212 14.89 -0.69 4.74
C ALA A 212 15.77 0.47 4.24
N ILE A 213 15.31 1.14 3.20
CA ILE A 213 15.98 2.30 2.59
C ILE A 213 14.96 3.39 2.28
N SER A 214 15.44 4.61 2.01
CA SER A 214 14.57 5.71 1.59
C SER A 214 14.01 5.44 0.20
N CYS A 215 12.70 5.65 0.01
CA CYS A 215 12.11 5.59 -1.32
C CYS A 215 12.63 6.75 -2.20
N PRO A 216 13.07 6.48 -3.44
CA PRO A 216 13.48 7.54 -4.37
C PRO A 216 12.28 8.41 -4.69
N LYS A 217 12.51 9.73 -4.74
CA LYS A 217 11.50 10.68 -5.21
C LYS A 217 11.52 10.68 -6.73
N ILE A 218 10.42 10.24 -7.35
CA ILE A 218 10.30 10.30 -8.80
C ILE A 218 10.00 11.74 -9.21
N ALA A 219 10.84 12.32 -10.07
CA ALA A 219 10.64 13.66 -10.57
C ALA A 219 9.26 13.77 -11.24
N ASN A 220 8.52 14.82 -10.92
CA ASN A 220 7.17 15.11 -11.42
C ASN A 220 6.04 14.16 -10.96
N GLU A 221 6.32 13.16 -10.11
CA GLU A 221 5.24 12.39 -9.49
C GLU A 221 4.57 13.24 -8.40
N ARG A 222 3.31 13.61 -8.64
CA ARG A 222 2.53 14.38 -7.66
C ARG A 222 2.06 13.44 -6.55
N PRO A 223 2.20 13.83 -5.27
CA PRO A 223 1.64 13.05 -4.17
C PRO A 223 0.13 12.95 -4.34
N THR A 224 -0.44 11.76 -4.12
CA THR A 224 -1.88 11.57 -4.29
C THR A 224 -2.67 11.98 -3.05
N CYS A 225 -2.04 11.99 -1.88
CA CYS A 225 -2.58 12.63 -0.67
C CYS A 225 -2.28 14.14 -0.73
N LYS A 226 -3.32 14.95 -0.98
CA LYS A 226 -3.26 16.41 -1.07
C LYS A 226 -3.45 17.08 0.28
N THR A 227 -4.15 16.40 1.18
CA THR A 227 -4.48 16.85 2.53
C THR A 227 -3.47 16.32 3.55
N LYS A 228 -3.22 17.10 4.62
CA LYS A 228 -2.31 16.70 5.71
C LYS A 228 -2.92 15.66 6.65
N GLN A 229 -4.24 15.50 6.59
CA GLN A 229 -5.02 14.54 7.36
C GLN A 229 -5.82 13.68 6.39
N VAL A 230 -5.94 12.40 6.70
CA VAL A 230 -6.53 11.41 5.81
C VAL A 230 -7.51 10.53 6.56
N TRP A 231 -8.52 10.03 5.87
CA TRP A 231 -9.39 9.01 6.39
C TRP A 231 -8.69 7.64 6.40
N TYR A 232 -8.69 7.00 7.56
CA TYR A 232 -8.32 5.59 7.73
C TYR A 232 -9.57 4.82 8.12
N LEU A 233 -10.31 4.36 7.11
CA LEU A 233 -11.68 3.90 7.26
C LEU A 233 -11.78 2.46 7.78
N THR A 234 -12.84 2.18 8.52
CA THR A 234 -13.25 0.80 8.88
C THR A 234 -13.83 0.09 7.66
N ASN A 235 -13.90 -1.24 7.74
CA ASN A 235 -14.59 -2.03 6.72
C ASN A 235 -16.11 -1.72 6.77
N PRO A 236 -16.73 -1.28 5.65
CA PRO A 236 -18.17 -1.01 5.62
C PRO A 236 -19.03 -2.23 5.97
N ALA A 237 -18.55 -3.46 5.75
CA ALA A 237 -19.29 -4.67 6.09
C ALA A 237 -19.44 -4.91 7.61
N GLY A 238 -18.66 -4.22 8.45
CA GLY A 238 -18.73 -4.34 9.91
C GLY A 238 -19.57 -3.27 10.61
N ASP A 239 -20.03 -2.23 9.89
CA ASP A 239 -20.64 -1.03 10.50
C ASP A 239 -22.13 -0.86 10.17
N GLN A 240 -22.68 -1.71 9.29
CA GLN A 240 -24.12 -1.66 9.00
C GLN A 240 -25.00 -2.10 10.18
N SER A 241 -24.45 -2.79 11.20
CA SER A 241 -25.20 -3.15 12.41
C SER A 241 -25.17 -2.06 13.50
N LYS A 242 -24.20 -1.14 13.51
CA LYS A 242 -24.09 -0.11 14.55
C LYS A 242 -24.51 1.28 14.09
N ALA A 243 -24.35 1.60 12.81
CA ALA A 243 -24.84 2.85 12.24
C ALA A 243 -26.37 2.92 12.22
N SER A 244 -27.06 1.79 11.99
CA SER A 244 -28.53 1.72 12.10
C SER A 244 -29.01 1.98 13.52
N ASP A 245 -28.31 1.45 14.52
CA ASP A 245 -28.71 1.57 15.92
C ASP A 245 -28.46 2.97 16.47
N ALA A 246 -27.34 3.61 16.09
CA ALA A 246 -27.06 5.00 16.48
C ALA A 246 -28.05 5.99 15.83
N ILE A 247 -28.38 5.82 14.55
CA ILE A 247 -29.36 6.67 13.85
C ILE A 247 -30.78 6.45 14.40
N ARG A 248 -31.14 5.21 14.75
CA ARG A 248 -32.45 4.89 15.34
C ARG A 248 -32.60 5.47 16.76
N THR A 249 -31.51 5.53 17.53
CA THR A 249 -31.52 6.10 18.89
C THR A 249 -31.64 7.63 18.86
N VAL A 250 -30.97 8.30 17.92
CA VAL A 250 -31.06 9.78 17.78
C VAL A 250 -32.46 10.21 17.33
N ASN A 251 -33.09 9.47 16.40
CA ASN A 251 -34.44 9.78 15.95
C ASN A 251 -35.50 9.59 17.05
N THR A 252 -35.37 8.58 17.92
CA THR A 252 -36.33 8.39 19.04
C THR A 252 -36.20 9.49 20.09
N THR A 253 -34.99 9.96 20.39
CA THR A 253 -34.83 11.10 21.32
C THR A 253 -35.38 12.41 20.75
N CYS A 254 -35.29 12.62 19.43
CA CYS A 254 -35.79 13.85 18.81
C CYS A 254 -37.33 13.89 18.76
N GLU A 255 -37.98 12.75 18.48
CA GLU A 255 -39.45 12.66 18.48
C GLU A 255 -40.04 12.83 19.89
N LEU A 256 -39.42 12.26 20.92
CA LEU A 256 -39.89 12.41 22.31
C LEU A 256 -39.78 13.85 22.82
N VAL A 257 -38.73 14.58 22.44
CA VAL A 257 -38.58 16.00 22.80
C VAL A 257 -39.63 16.86 22.08
N MET A 258 -39.92 16.58 20.80
CA MET A 258 -40.95 17.29 20.05
C MET A 258 -42.36 17.05 20.62
N ILE A 259 -42.68 15.83 21.03
CA ILE A 259 -43.96 15.50 21.68
C ILE A 259 -44.07 16.19 23.05
N ALA A 260 -43.00 16.21 23.85
CA ALA A 260 -43.00 16.88 25.15
C ALA A 260 -43.22 18.39 25.04
N VAL A 261 -42.58 19.05 24.05
CA VAL A 261 -42.77 20.48 23.78
C VAL A 261 -44.20 20.77 23.33
N LEU A 262 -44.77 19.94 22.43
CA LEU A 262 -46.15 20.09 21.98
C LEU A 262 -47.17 19.95 23.12
N PHE A 263 -47.00 18.94 23.99
CA PHE A 263 -47.85 18.77 25.16
C PHE A 263 -47.77 19.94 26.13
N TYR A 264 -46.56 20.47 26.37
CA TYR A 264 -46.39 21.62 27.24
C TYR A 264 -47.07 22.88 26.67
N THR A 265 -46.92 23.14 25.37
CA THR A 265 -47.60 24.26 24.72
C THR A 265 -49.12 24.14 24.74
N LEU A 266 -49.67 22.94 24.53
CA LEU A 266 -51.11 22.70 24.58
C LEU A 266 -51.68 22.88 25.99
N LEU A 267 -50.94 22.47 27.03
CA LEU A 267 -51.33 22.69 28.42
C LEU A 267 -51.36 24.19 28.74
N THR A 268 -50.32 24.94 28.35
CA THR A 268 -50.27 26.40 28.60
C THR A 268 -51.34 27.18 27.84
N LEU A 269 -51.76 26.73 26.66
CA LEU A 269 -52.82 27.38 25.89
C LEU A 269 -54.21 27.11 26.46
N LYS A 270 -54.42 25.98 27.14
CA LYS A 270 -55.69 25.63 27.78
C LYS A 270 -55.99 26.53 28.98
N ASP A 271 -54.95 26.93 29.72
CA ASP A 271 -55.09 27.84 30.87
C ASP A 271 -55.36 29.30 30.47
N MET A 272 -55.13 29.68 29.21
CA MET A 272 -55.41 31.03 28.71
C MET A 272 -56.82 31.22 28.14
N SER A 273 -57.64 30.16 28.04
CA SER A 273 -58.99 30.21 27.48
C SER A 273 -60.11 30.33 28.55
N ILE A 274 -59.75 30.51 29.82
CA ILE A 274 -60.70 30.70 30.92
C ILE A 274 -60.48 32.10 31.50
N ASN A 275 -60.94 33.12 30.77
CA ASN A 275 -61.30 34.45 31.27
C ASN A 275 -62.13 35.18 30.21
#